data_AF-A0A847AMU7-F1
#
_entry.id   AF-A0A847AMU7-F1
#
_cell.length_a   1.000
_cell.length_b   1.000
_cell.length_c   1.000
_cell.angle_alpha   90.00
_cell.angle_beta   90.00
_cell.angle_gamma   90.00
#
_symmetry.space_group_name_H-M   'P 1'
#
loop_
_entity.id
_entity.type
_entity.pdbx_description
1 polymer ?
#
loop_
_entity_poly.entity_id
_entity_poly.type
_entity_poly.pdbx_seq_one_letter_code
_entity_poly.pdbx_strand_id
1 'polypeptide(L)'
;MSRKLIALTLFILPLMVNAQFFKIYPYMTSEAGEKELVYWFSAIGSKHKYSFFGEPVDRNGLTAHSLELEYGLSNKWTAALYLDFEHPAGQSLKQVATKAVMFHGRFWEKGERPIDMG
;
A
#
# COMPACT_ATOMS: atom_id res chain seq x y z
N MET A 1 -12.51 26.91 -14.65
CA MET A 1 -11.68 25.69 -14.88
C MET A 1 -12.61 24.49 -14.71
N SER A 2 -12.89 23.76 -15.80
CA SER A 2 -14.15 23.02 -15.97
C SER A 2 -14.16 21.65 -15.29
N ARG A 3 -15.33 21.22 -14.78
CA ARG A 3 -15.58 19.90 -14.18
C ARG A 3 -15.14 18.72 -15.08
N LYS A 4 -15.11 18.94 -16.40
CA LYS A 4 -14.61 17.97 -17.40
C LYS A 4 -13.11 17.70 -17.26
N LEU A 5 -12.32 18.71 -16.90
CA LEU A 5 -10.89 18.56 -16.66
C LEU A 5 -10.64 17.72 -15.40
N ILE A 6 -11.42 17.94 -14.34
CA ILE A 6 -11.32 17.17 -13.09
C ILE A 6 -11.67 15.70 -13.31
N ALA A 7 -12.75 15.43 -14.05
CA ALA A 7 -13.16 14.06 -14.38
C ALA A 7 -12.11 13.33 -15.23
N LEU A 8 -11.49 14.04 -16.19
CA LEU A 8 -10.41 13.48 -17.01
C LEU A 8 -9.16 13.19 -16.17
N THR A 9 -8.77 14.09 -15.26
CA THR A 9 -7.64 13.88 -14.34
C THR A 9 -7.87 12.67 -13.43
N LEU A 10 -9.08 12.50 -12.89
CA LEU A 10 -9.45 11.33 -12.08
C LEU A 10 -9.35 10.01 -12.85
N PHE A 11 -9.67 10.02 -14.15
CA PHE A 11 -9.59 8.82 -15.00
C PHE A 11 -8.16 8.46 -15.43
N ILE A 12 -7.24 9.43 -15.51
CA ILE A 12 -5.86 9.20 -15.96
C ILE A 12 -4.94 8.81 -14.79
N LEU A 13 -5.24 9.24 -13.56
CA LEU A 13 -4.45 8.90 -12.36
C LEU A 13 -4.14 7.39 -12.18
N PRO A 14 -5.09 6.45 -12.35
CA PRO A 14 -4.80 5.03 -12.10
C PRO A 14 -3.82 4.43 -13.12
N LEU A 15 -3.67 5.01 -14.32
CA LEU A 15 -2.72 4.52 -15.33
C LEU A 15 -1.25 4.74 -14.94
N MET A 16 -0.99 5.59 -13.94
CA MET A 16 0.36 5.88 -13.47
C MET A 16 0.72 5.15 -12.16
N VAL A 17 -0.17 4.28 -11.67
CA VAL A 17 0.05 3.54 -10.41
C VAL A 17 0.45 2.11 -10.73
N ASN A 18 1.63 1.70 -10.26
CA ASN A 18 2.05 0.30 -10.29
C ASN A 18 1.55 -0.42 -9.03
N ALA A 19 0.84 -1.53 -9.22
CA ALA A 19 0.43 -2.38 -8.11
C ALA A 19 1.50 -3.42 -7.80
N GLN A 20 2.31 -3.15 -6.77
CA GLN A 20 3.26 -4.10 -6.22
C GLN A 20 3.11 -4.17 -4.70
N PHE A 21 3.43 -5.33 -4.11
CA PHE A 21 3.51 -5.52 -2.64
C PHE A 21 2.28 -5.02 -1.85
N PHE A 22 1.08 -5.17 -2.39
CA PHE A 22 -0.15 -4.84 -1.64
C PHE A 22 -0.54 -5.99 -0.71
N LYS A 23 -0.91 -5.64 0.53
CA LYS A 23 -1.54 -6.57 1.48
C LYS A 23 -3.02 -6.71 1.12
N ILE A 24 -3.53 -7.94 1.16
CA ILE A 24 -4.97 -8.21 1.11
C ILE A 24 -5.49 -8.11 2.54
N TYR A 25 -6.39 -7.16 2.77
CA TYR A 25 -6.96 -6.95 4.10
C TYR A 25 -8.06 -7.97 4.41
N PRO A 26 -8.14 -8.46 5.66
CA PRO A 26 -9.33 -9.14 6.11
C PRO A 26 -10.52 -8.17 6.11
N TYR A 27 -11.72 -8.75 6.13
CA TYR A 27 -12.96 -7.98 6.19
C TYR A 27 -13.07 -7.13 7.47
N MET A 28 -12.51 -7.62 8.58
CA MET A 28 -12.51 -6.92 9.86
C MET A 28 -11.53 -5.73 9.86
N THR A 29 -11.94 -4.65 10.49
CA THR A 29 -11.10 -3.46 10.75
C THR A 29 -10.49 -3.54 12.14
N SER A 30 -9.40 -2.81 12.34
CA SER A 30 -8.82 -2.56 13.66
C SER A 30 -9.84 -1.85 14.58
N GLU A 31 -9.70 -2.02 15.89
CA GLU A 31 -10.53 -1.34 16.88
C GLU A 31 -10.23 0.16 16.92
N ALA A 32 -11.19 0.96 17.40
CA ALA A 32 -11.00 2.41 17.53
C ALA A 32 -9.76 2.75 18.39
N GLY A 33 -8.80 3.46 17.80
CA GLY A 33 -7.55 3.86 18.46
C GLY A 33 -6.44 2.80 18.43
N GLU A 34 -6.71 1.61 17.90
CA GLU A 34 -5.70 0.56 17.71
C GLU A 34 -4.61 1.04 16.73
N LYS A 35 -3.38 0.64 17.02
CA LYS A 35 -2.20 0.95 16.20
C LYS A 35 -1.47 -0.35 15.92
N GLU A 36 -1.26 -0.65 14.65
CA GLU A 36 -0.48 -1.80 14.23
C GLU A 36 0.70 -1.34 13.37
N LEU A 37 1.88 -1.93 13.61
CA LEU A 37 3.04 -1.78 12.75
C LEU A 37 3.38 -3.16 12.20
N VAL A 38 3.26 -3.32 10.89
CA VAL A 38 3.54 -4.57 10.20
C VAL A 38 4.79 -4.39 9.33
N TYR A 39 5.67 -5.39 9.39
CA TYR A 39 6.84 -5.50 8.53
C TYR A 39 6.81 -6.86 7.84
N TRP A 40 7.01 -6.87 6.53
CA TRP A 40 7.28 -8.09 5.78
C TRP A 40 8.35 -7.85 4.72
N PHE A 41 8.94 -8.95 4.27
CA PHE A 41 9.88 -8.91 3.17
C PHE A 41 9.64 -10.07 2.20
N SER A 42 10.11 -9.89 0.97
CA SER A 42 10.06 -10.89 -0.10
C SER A 42 11.46 -11.06 -0.68
N ALA A 43 11.90 -12.30 -0.87
CA ALA A 43 13.09 -12.63 -1.63
C ALA A 43 12.68 -13.05 -3.06
N ILE A 44 13.19 -12.34 -4.06
CA ILE A 44 12.78 -12.49 -5.45
C ILE A 44 13.93 -13.14 -6.25
N GLY A 45 13.64 -14.31 -6.82
CA GLY A 45 14.50 -14.97 -7.80
C GLY A 45 13.89 -14.84 -9.19
N SER A 46 14.58 -14.17 -10.12
CA SER A 46 14.08 -13.96 -11.48
C SER A 46 15.24 -13.72 -12.43
N LYS A 47 15.18 -14.26 -13.66
CA LYS A 47 16.18 -14.00 -14.71
C LYS A 47 15.98 -12.66 -15.44
N HIS A 48 14.95 -11.90 -15.06
CA HIS A 48 14.65 -10.62 -15.68
C HIS A 48 15.53 -9.52 -15.09
N LYS A 49 16.01 -8.63 -15.95
CA LYS A 49 16.54 -7.33 -15.51
C LYS A 49 15.40 -6.33 -15.37
N TYR A 50 15.59 -5.35 -14.51
CA TYR A 50 14.66 -4.23 -14.37
C TYR A 50 15.41 -2.91 -14.19
N SER A 51 14.72 -1.80 -14.47
CA SER A 51 15.28 -0.46 -14.29
C SER A 51 15.10 -0.04 -12.83
N PHE A 52 16.18 0.00 -12.07
CA PHE A 52 16.24 0.49 -10.70
C PHE A 52 16.86 1.90 -10.71
N PHE A 53 16.01 2.93 -10.59
CA PHE A 53 16.43 4.34 -10.63
C PHE A 53 17.24 4.74 -11.89
N GLY A 54 16.88 4.16 -13.03
CA GLY A 54 17.53 4.41 -14.32
C GLY A 54 18.67 3.42 -14.64
N GLU A 55 19.11 2.64 -13.67
CA GLU A 55 20.17 1.64 -13.87
C GLU A 55 19.56 0.24 -14.12
N PRO A 56 20.01 -0.47 -15.17
CA PRO A 56 19.56 -1.82 -15.43
C PRO A 56 20.24 -2.80 -14.45
N VAL A 57 19.48 -3.32 -13.50
CA VAL A 57 19.98 -4.24 -12.47
C VAL A 57 19.35 -5.64 -12.61
N ASP A 58 20.04 -6.66 -12.11
CA ASP A 58 19.50 -8.01 -12.03
C ASP A 58 18.42 -8.08 -10.95
N ARG A 59 17.29 -8.71 -11.27
CA ARG A 59 16.22 -8.97 -10.29
C ARG A 59 16.49 -10.24 -9.49
N ASN A 60 17.43 -11.08 -9.92
CA ASN A 60 17.84 -12.25 -9.17
C ASN A 60 18.53 -11.86 -7.87
N GLY A 61 17.99 -12.31 -6.73
CA GLY A 61 18.51 -11.95 -5.41
C GLY A 61 18.04 -10.59 -4.91
N LEU A 62 17.03 -9.99 -5.55
CA LEU A 62 16.36 -8.78 -5.04
C LEU A 62 15.61 -9.11 -3.74
N THR A 63 15.82 -8.33 -2.69
CA THR A 63 14.91 -8.30 -1.53
C THR A 63 14.03 -7.06 -1.58
N ALA A 64 12.73 -7.26 -1.38
CA ALA A 64 11.77 -6.17 -1.22
C ALA A 64 11.27 -6.17 0.23
N HIS A 65 11.16 -4.99 0.83
CA HIS A 65 10.77 -4.78 2.21
C HIS A 65 9.58 -3.83 2.22
N SER A 66 8.58 -4.12 3.04
CA SER A 66 7.42 -3.26 3.20
C SER A 66 7.15 -3.03 4.69
N LEU A 67 6.88 -1.77 5.00
CA LEU A 67 6.42 -1.31 6.31
C LEU A 67 5.02 -0.75 6.15
N GLU A 68 4.13 -1.14 7.07
CA GLU A 68 2.74 -0.70 7.13
C GLU A 68 2.43 -0.21 8.52
N LEU A 69 1.91 1.02 8.61
CA LEU A 69 1.39 1.60 9.84
C LEU A 69 -0.12 1.71 9.71
N GLU A 70 -0.86 0.92 10.49
CA GLU A 70 -2.32 0.96 10.55
C GLU A 70 -2.81 1.73 11.79
N TYR A 71 -3.90 2.45 11.63
CA TYR A 71 -4.60 3.13 12.71
C TYR A 71 -6.12 2.96 12.58
N GLY A 72 -6.74 2.40 13.61
CA GLY A 72 -8.19 2.28 13.71
C GLY A 72 -8.81 3.65 13.97
N LEU A 73 -9.48 4.22 12.96
CA LEU A 73 -10.19 5.49 13.08
C LEU A 73 -11.49 5.33 13.87
N SER A 74 -12.09 4.15 13.80
CA SER A 74 -13.32 3.74 14.47
C SER A 74 -13.42 2.21 14.39
N ASN A 75 -14.39 1.59 15.06
CA ASN A 75 -14.64 0.15 14.94
C ASN A 75 -15.11 -0.30 13.53
N LYS A 76 -15.22 0.65 12.59
CA LYS A 76 -15.68 0.47 11.21
C LYS A 76 -14.70 0.89 10.14
N TRP A 77 -13.64 1.61 10.51
CA TRP A 77 -12.74 2.26 9.55
C TRP A 77 -11.31 2.22 10.06
N THR A 78 -10.41 1.72 9.21
CA THR A 78 -8.97 1.74 9.44
C THR A 78 -8.30 2.55 8.32
N ALA A 79 -7.28 3.32 8.71
CA ALA A 79 -6.38 4.01 7.80
C ALA A 79 -4.99 3.37 7.88
N ALA A 80 -4.36 3.10 6.75
CA ALA A 80 -3.03 2.47 6.73
C ALA A 80 -2.05 3.16 5.77
N LEU A 81 -0.82 3.41 6.22
CA LEU A 81 0.26 4.00 5.42
C LEU A 81 1.33 2.96 5.10
N TYR A 82 1.80 2.94 3.84
CA TYR A 82 2.81 1.98 3.39
C TYR A 82 4.09 2.65 2.91
N LEU A 83 5.21 2.02 3.24
CA LEU A 83 6.54 2.33 2.70
C LEU A 83 7.17 1.06 2.14
N ASP A 84 7.53 1.08 0.86
CA ASP A 84 8.23 -0.02 0.21
C ASP A 84 9.68 0.35 -0.08
N PHE A 85 10.55 -0.62 0.11
CA PHE A 85 11.96 -0.54 -0.19
C PHE A 85 12.40 -1.75 -1.01
N GLU A 86 13.37 -1.54 -1.89
CA GLU A 86 13.99 -2.58 -2.69
C GLU A 86 15.51 -2.54 -2.51
N HIS A 87 16.11 -3.73 -2.45
CA HIS A 87 17.55 -3.93 -2.34
C HIS A 87 17.99 -5.00 -3.35
N PRO A 88 18.27 -4.58 -4.59
CA PRO A 88 18.88 -5.47 -5.59
C PRO A 88 20.26 -5.95 -5.12
N ALA A 89 20.66 -7.13 -5.57
CA ALA A 89 21.99 -7.66 -5.28
C ALA A 89 23.09 -6.68 -5.76
N GLY A 90 24.00 -6.31 -4.86
CA GLY A 90 25.09 -5.38 -5.16
C GLY A 90 24.70 -3.90 -5.25
N GLN A 91 23.46 -3.55 -4.93
CA GLN A 91 22.98 -2.17 -4.86
C GLN A 91 22.73 -1.74 -3.42
N SER A 92 22.43 -0.46 -3.20
CA SER A 92 21.95 0.02 -1.89
C SER A 92 20.43 -0.13 -1.77
N LEU A 93 19.93 -0.31 -0.55
CA LEU A 93 18.50 -0.24 -0.24
C LEU A 93 17.95 1.14 -0.65
N LYS A 94 16.85 1.17 -1.40
CA LYS A 94 16.14 2.41 -1.77
C LYS A 94 14.66 2.28 -1.47
N GLN A 95 14.06 3.38 -1.02
CA GLN A 95 12.61 3.52 -0.97
C GLN A 95 12.08 3.66 -2.40
N VAL A 96 11.18 2.76 -2.81
CA VAL A 96 10.63 2.73 -4.18
C VAL A 96 9.20 3.24 -4.23
N ALA A 97 8.45 3.14 -3.13
CA ALA A 97 7.09 3.65 -3.08
C ALA A 97 6.70 4.11 -1.68
N THR A 98 5.87 5.14 -1.64
CA THR A 98 4.95 5.42 -0.53
C THR A 98 3.55 5.17 -1.08
N LYS A 99 2.81 4.21 -0.52
CA LYS A 99 1.43 3.97 -0.96
C LYS A 99 0.47 4.65 0.01
N ALA A 100 -0.62 5.12 -0.59
CA ALA A 100 -1.63 5.96 0.03
C ALA A 100 -2.16 5.40 1.36
N VAL A 101 -2.78 6.30 2.12
CA VAL A 101 -3.66 5.95 3.23
C VAL A 101 -4.77 5.06 2.69
N MET A 102 -4.63 3.74 2.87
CA MET A 102 -5.68 2.79 2.49
C MET A 102 -6.79 2.93 3.52
N PHE A 103 -7.98 3.32 3.07
CA PHE A 103 -9.19 3.29 3.89
C PHE A 103 -9.94 2.02 3.57
N HIS A 104 -10.06 1.13 4.55
CA HIS A 104 -10.98 0.00 4.45
C HIS A 104 -11.98 0.06 5.60
N GLY A 105 -13.18 -0.43 5.31
CA GLY A 105 -14.27 -0.43 6.25
C GLY A 105 -15.14 -1.66 6.09
N ARG A 106 -15.87 -1.98 7.16
CA ARG A 106 -16.82 -3.09 7.22
C ARG A 106 -18.26 -2.56 7.27
N PHE A 107 -19.18 -3.23 6.57
CA PHE A 107 -20.53 -2.74 6.30
C PHE A 107 -21.55 -3.89 6.27
N TRP A 108 -22.85 -3.60 6.44
CA TRP A 108 -23.94 -4.59 6.41
C TRP A 108 -24.06 -5.53 7.63
N GLU A 109 -23.36 -5.27 8.72
CA GLU A 109 -23.65 -5.92 10.00
C GLU A 109 -25.00 -5.46 10.56
N LYS A 110 -25.86 -6.43 10.89
CA LYS A 110 -27.21 -6.16 11.38
C LYS A 110 -27.15 -5.42 12.72
N GLY A 111 -27.68 -4.20 12.75
CA GLY A 111 -27.78 -3.39 13.97
C GLY A 111 -26.60 -2.44 14.21
N GLU A 112 -25.60 -2.41 13.33
CA GLU A 112 -24.44 -1.53 13.48
C GLU A 112 -24.59 -0.25 12.64
N ARG A 113 -24.01 0.86 13.13
CA ARG A 113 -23.97 2.13 12.40
C ARG A 113 -22.74 2.18 11.46
N PRO A 114 -22.79 2.91 10.33
CA PRO A 114 -21.63 3.06 9.44
C PRO A 114 -20.41 3.74 10.07
N ILE A 115 -20.59 4.43 11.19
CA ILE A 115 -19.55 5.00 12.04
C ILE A 115 -19.88 4.60 13.47
N ASP A 116 -18.90 4.00 14.14
CA ASP A 116 -19.01 3.57 15.54
C ASP A 116 -17.70 3.89 16.26
N MET A 117 -17.74 4.91 17.12
CA MET A 117 -16.53 5.46 17.76
C MET A 117 -16.15 4.75 19.07
N GLY A 118 -16.89 3.71 19.47
CA GLY A 118 -16.78 3.13 20.82
C GLY A 118 -17.53 3.95 21.86
#